data_AF-A0A7W3NEZ2-F1
#
_entry.id   AF-A0A7W3NEZ2-F1
#
_cell.length_a   1.000
_cell.length_b   1.000
_cell.length_c   1.000
_cell.angle_alpha   90.00
_cell.angle_beta   90.00
_cell.angle_gamma   90.00
#
_symmetry.space_group_name_H-M   'P 1'
#
loop_
_entity.id
_entity.type
_entity.pdbx_description
1 polymer ?
#
loop_
_entity_poly.entity_id
_entity_poly.type
_entity_poly.pdbx_seq_one_letter_code
_entity_poly.pdbx_strand_id
1 'polypeptide(L)' 'MPKITKKSKLGKYLMGKGYTQTKLVKATNLNRHTVSKIYNDSNYIPSGSTIKKVMNILKKIDSKAKVEDFFNL' A
#
# COMPACT_ATOMS: atom_id res chain seq x y z
N MET A 1 11.77 -13.52 12.02
CA MET A 1 11.03 -12.56 11.16
C MET A 1 9.55 -12.93 11.18
N PRO A 2 8.60 -11.99 11.29
CA PRO A 2 7.19 -12.36 11.35
C PRO A 2 6.78 -13.04 10.04
N LYS A 3 6.10 -14.18 10.18
CA LYS A 3 5.60 -15.02 9.09
C LYS A 3 4.52 -14.23 8.34
N ILE A 4 4.81 -13.79 7.11
CA ILE A 4 3.87 -13.05 6.25
C ILE A 4 2.77 -14.02 5.83
N THR A 5 1.53 -13.88 6.32
CA THR A 5 0.49 -14.87 6.02
C THR A 5 -0.61 -14.41 5.06
N LYS A 6 -0.68 -13.15 4.60
CA LYS A 6 -1.45 -12.78 3.39
C LYS A 6 -1.13 -11.35 2.92
N LYS A 7 -0.51 -11.20 1.75
CA LYS A 7 -0.33 -9.86 1.13
C LYS A 7 -1.67 -9.14 1.01
N SER A 8 -1.71 -7.85 1.33
CA SER A 8 -2.89 -7.02 1.14
C SER A 8 -3.23 -6.91 -0.36
N LYS A 9 -4.46 -6.47 -0.70
CA LYS A 9 -4.84 -6.17 -2.09
C LYS A 9 -3.83 -5.22 -2.74
N LEU A 10 -3.45 -4.17 -2.01
CA LEU A 10 -2.42 -3.23 -2.43
C LEU A 10 -1.06 -3.88 -2.64
N GLY A 11 -0.60 -4.69 -1.68
CA GLY A 11 0.70 -5.34 -1.75
C GLY A 11 0.83 -6.25 -2.97
N LYS A 12 -0.24 -7.00 -3.29
CA LYS A 12 -0.31 -7.83 -4.50
C LYS A 12 -0.27 -6.98 -5.77
N TYR A 13 -1.07 -5.91 -5.83
CA TYR A 13 -1.12 -5.00 -6.96
C TYR A 13 0.26 -4.36 -7.25
N LEU A 14 0.89 -3.80 -6.21
CA LEU A 14 2.20 -3.15 -6.33
C LEU A 14 3.30 -4.13 -6.73
N MET A 15 3.26 -5.36 -6.23
CA MET A 15 4.20 -6.41 -6.65
C MET A 15 4.11 -6.68 -8.15
N GLY A 16 2.90 -6.79 -8.71
CA GLY A 16 2.67 -6.93 -10.15
C GLY A 16 3.15 -5.73 -10.98
N LYS A 17 3.33 -4.56 -10.36
CA LYS A 17 3.86 -3.34 -10.99
C LYS A 17 5.35 -3.10 -10.67
N GLY A 18 6.06 -4.05 -10.06
CA GLY A 18 7.48 -3.91 -9.70
C GLY A 18 7.76 -2.89 -8.57
N TYR A 19 6.74 -2.58 -7.76
CA TYR A 19 6.82 -1.70 -6.60
C TYR A 19 6.99 -2.49 -5.30
N THR A 20 8.18 -2.38 -4.72
CA THR A 20 8.51 -3.01 -3.44
C THR A 20 8.09 -2.12 -2.26
N GLN A 21 8.05 -2.69 -1.05
CA GLN A 21 7.83 -1.92 0.19
C GLN A 21 8.83 -0.76 0.33
N THR A 22 10.10 -1.00 0.01
CA THR A 22 11.15 0.03 0.07
C THR A 22 10.87 1.18 -0.91
N LYS A 23 10.43 0.88 -2.14
CA LYS A 23 10.03 1.91 -3.10
C LYS A 23 8.81 2.69 -2.60
N LEU A 24 7.85 2.02 -1.98
CA LEU A 24 6.67 2.67 -1.42
C LEU A 24 7.01 3.59 -0.23
N VAL A 25 7.91 3.17 0.67
CA VAL A 25 8.43 4.02 1.77
C VAL A 25 9.03 5.30 1.20
N LYS A 26 9.95 5.19 0.22
CA LYS A 26 10.62 6.35 -0.39
C LYS A 26 9.62 7.27 -1.09
N ALA A 27 8.65 6.72 -1.80
CA ALA A 27 7.68 7.50 -2.57
C ALA A 27 6.65 8.23 -1.67
N THR A 28 6.24 7.61 -0.55
CA THR A 28 5.17 8.15 0.32
C THR A 28 5.69 8.94 1.51
N ASN A 29 6.99 8.82 1.82
CA ASN A 29 7.61 9.30 3.05
C ASN A 29 6.85 8.86 4.31
N LEU A 30 6.28 7.65 4.27
CA LEU A 30 5.64 7.01 5.41
C LEU A 30 6.65 6.19 6.18
N ASN A 31 6.41 6.02 7.49
CA ASN A 31 7.27 5.16 8.29
C ASN A 31 7.22 3.71 7.76
N ARG A 32 8.35 3.00 7.91
CA ARG A 32 8.51 1.62 7.40
C ARG A 32 7.49 0.66 8.00
N HIS A 33 7.10 0.85 9.27
CA HIS A 33 6.15 -0.03 9.94
C HIS A 33 4.75 0.06 9.30
N THR A 34 4.25 1.27 9.09
CA THR A 34 2.97 1.57 8.44
C THR A 34 2.97 1.02 7.02
N VAL A 35 4.04 1.24 6.24
CA VAL A 35 4.15 0.64 4.90
C VAL A 35 4.14 -0.88 4.95
N SER A 36 4.84 -1.49 5.91
CA SER A 36 4.83 -2.95 6.07
C SER A 36 3.43 -3.49 6.38
N LYS A 37 2.68 -2.84 7.28
CA LYS A 37 1.28 -3.19 7.55
C LYS A 37 0.42 -3.05 6.30
N ILE A 38 0.45 -1.90 5.65
CA ILE A 38 -0.29 -1.61 4.41
C ILE A 38 -0.01 -2.65 3.30
N TYR A 39 1.24 -3.11 3.18
CA TYR A 39 1.65 -4.03 2.12
C TYR A 39 1.33 -5.50 2.45
N ASN A 40 1.33 -5.88 3.73
CA ASN A 40 1.29 -7.28 4.15
C ASN A 40 0.07 -7.66 4.99
N ASP A 41 -0.80 -6.73 5.33
CA ASP A 41 -1.99 -6.97 6.15
C ASP A 41 -3.23 -6.53 5.37
N SER A 42 -4.07 -7.49 4.98
CA SER A 42 -5.32 -7.23 4.26
C SER A 42 -6.41 -6.62 5.12
N ASN A 43 -6.27 -6.70 6.44
CA ASN A 43 -7.26 -6.23 7.41
C ASN A 43 -6.86 -4.86 8.00
N TYR A 44 -5.64 -4.40 7.73
CA TYR A 44 -5.17 -3.10 8.20
C TYR A 44 -5.84 -1.97 7.41
N ILE A 45 -6.64 -1.16 8.10
CA ILE A 45 -7.23 0.07 7.58
C ILE A 45 -6.37 1.25 8.08
N PRO A 46 -5.63 1.95 7.19
CA PRO A 46 -4.84 3.11 7.56
C PRO A 46 -5.70 4.35 7.80
N SER A 47 -5.12 5.39 8.40
CA SER A 47 -5.76 6.70 8.47
C SER A 47 -6.03 7.29 7.09
N GLY A 48 -7.05 8.15 6.96
CA GLY A 48 -7.36 8.84 5.71
C GLY A 48 -6.17 9.64 5.13
N SER A 49 -5.35 10.24 6.00
CA SER A 49 -4.12 10.94 5.58
C SER A 49 -3.09 9.99 4.95
N THR A 50 -2.98 8.77 5.47
CA THR A 50 -2.09 7.73 4.96
C THR A 50 -2.61 7.18 3.64
N ILE A 51 -3.92 6.90 3.54
CA ILE A 51 -4.59 6.49 2.30
C ILE A 51 -4.34 7.54 1.21
N LYS A 52 -4.55 8.83 1.50
CA LYS A 52 -4.32 9.93 0.54
C LYS A 52 -2.88 9.93 0.00
N LYS A 53 -1.87 9.79 0.87
CA LYS A 53 -0.46 9.71 0.45
C LYS A 53 -0.20 8.52 -0.46
N VAL A 54 -0.73 7.34 -0.13
CA VAL A 54 -0.57 6.13 -0.95
C VAL A 54 -1.28 6.32 -2.31
N MET A 55 -2.53 6.78 -2.32
CA MET A 55 -3.29 6.99 -3.56
C MET A 55 -2.65 8.01 -4.48
N ASN A 56 -2.02 9.06 -3.95
CA ASN A 56 -1.29 10.02 -4.78
C ASN A 56 -0.13 9.37 -5.56
N ILE A 57 0.49 8.33 -5.00
CA ILE A 57 1.52 7.54 -5.70
C ILE A 57 0.87 6.55 -6.67
N LEU A 58 -0.20 5.87 -6.25
CA LEU A 58 -0.90 4.92 -7.12
C LEU A 58 -1.46 5.58 -8.37
N LYS A 59 -2.04 6.78 -8.26
CA LYS A 59 -2.57 7.54 -9.39
C LYS A 59 -1.51 7.97 -10.41
N LYS A 60 -0.24 8.03 -10.01
CA LYS A 60 0.89 8.25 -10.94
C LYS A 60 1.27 6.98 -11.70
N ILE A 61 0.97 5.80 -11.16
CA ILE A 61 1.23 4.50 -11.78
C ILE A 61 0.04 4.07 -12.63
N ASP A 62 -1.18 4.32 -12.13
CA ASP A 62 -2.46 4.01 -12.76
C ASP A 62 -3.49 5.07 -12.35
N SER A 63 -3.85 5.94 -13.28
CA SER A 63 -4.78 7.05 -13.06
C SER A 63 -6.20 6.61 -12.71
N LYS A 64 -6.56 5.35 -12.99
CA LYS A 64 -7.89 4.79 -12.71
C LYS A 64 -7.99 4.14 -11.33
N ALA A 65 -6.88 4.05 -10.59
CA ALA A 65 -6.82 3.43 -9.27
C ALA A 65 -7.75 4.14 -8.26
N LYS A 66 -8.65 3.36 -7.64
CA LYS A 66 -9.60 3.82 -6.61
C LYS A 66 -9.21 3.32 -5.22
N VAL A 67 -9.77 3.94 -4.18
CA VAL A 67 -9.45 3.56 -2.79
C VAL A 67 -10.02 2.19 -2.48
N GLU A 68 -11.26 1.94 -2.92
CA GLU A 68 -12.01 0.70 -2.72
C GLU A 68 -11.32 -0.54 -3.34
N ASP A 69 -10.46 -0.35 -4.35
CA ASP A 69 -9.67 -1.41 -4.96
C ASP A 69 -8.67 -2.03 -3.97
N PHE A 70 -8.26 -1.26 -2.96
CA PHE A 70 -7.14 -1.59 -2.08
C PHE A 70 -7.51 -1.68 -0.61
N PHE A 71 -8.43 -0.82 -0.17
CA PHE A 71 -8.85 -0.70 1.22
C PHE A 71 -10.35 -0.98 1.31
N ASN A 72 -10.73 -1.89 2.20
CA ASN A 72 -12.13 -2.13 2.52
C ASN A 72 -12.58 -1.04 3.50
N LEU A 73 -13.03 0.10 2.96
CA LEU A 73 -13.62 1.21 3.72
C LEU A 73 -15.13 1.03 3.91
#